data_AF-A0AAW6ZWZ9-F1
#
_entry.id   AF-A0AAW6ZWZ9-F1
#
_cell.length_a   1.000
_cell.length_b   1.000
_cell.length_c   1.000
_cell.angle_alpha   90.00
_cell.angle_beta   90.00
_cell.angle_gamma   90.00
#
_symmetry.space_group_name_H-M   'P 1'
#
loop_
_entity.id
_entity.type
_entity.pdbx_description
1 polymer ?
#
loop_
_entity_poly.entity_id
_entity_poly.type
_entity_poly.pdbx_seq_one_letter_code
_entity_poly.pdbx_strand_id
1 'polypeptide(L)'
;MRENLFKSSLYQQIPNGKLYFQQDFLSTREADLYFNILRTTLPWQQQSIKLFGKSVLQPRLQSWHGDRSYTYSGLTMAPHPWTPELQKLRERTSCLCGSPFNSVLANLYRNGQDSMGWHQDNESELGPNPIIASVNLGESRRFLLKHIHDNSIIELELTHGSLLVMAGEIQHYWKHSVPKTKLNKGERINLTYRMIK
;
A
#
# COMPACT_ATOMS: atom_id res chain seq x y z
N MET A 1 -22.52 -7.52 28.96
CA MET A 1 -22.38 -6.33 28.09
C MET A 1 -21.02 -5.71 28.41
N ARG A 2 -19.97 -6.00 27.63
CA ARG A 2 -18.65 -5.39 27.83
C ARG A 2 -18.50 -4.31 26.77
N GLU A 3 -18.74 -3.07 27.19
CA GLU A 3 -18.43 -1.88 26.39
C GLU A 3 -16.93 -1.86 26.13
N ASN A 4 -16.57 -1.80 24.85
CA ASN A 4 -15.19 -1.79 24.38
C ASN A 4 -14.63 -0.37 24.60
N LEU A 5 -14.07 -0.14 25.79
CA LEU A 5 -13.61 1.14 26.34
C LEU A 5 -12.28 1.68 25.75
N PHE A 6 -11.90 1.29 24.53
CA PHE A 6 -10.72 1.83 23.85
C PHE A 6 -11.05 2.30 22.42
N LYS A 7 -11.72 3.45 22.33
CA LYS A 7 -11.79 4.28 21.11
C LYS A 7 -11.07 5.62 21.31
N SER A 8 -9.94 5.64 22.02
CA SER A 8 -8.98 6.73 21.82
C SER A 8 -8.24 6.46 20.51
N SER A 9 -8.13 7.48 19.66
CA SER A 9 -7.82 7.30 18.23
C SER A 9 -6.50 6.59 18.00
N LEU A 10 -6.54 5.39 17.40
CA LEU A 10 -5.37 4.67 16.88
C LEU A 10 -4.48 5.57 16.01
N TYR A 11 -5.08 6.55 15.33
CA TYR A 11 -4.37 7.44 14.40
C TYR A 11 -3.60 8.58 15.08
N GLN A 12 -2.34 8.71 14.69
CA GLN A 12 -1.55 9.93 14.85
C GLN A 12 -2.03 11.00 13.87
N GLN A 13 -2.34 12.19 14.38
CA GLN A 13 -2.65 13.35 13.56
C GLN A 13 -1.35 13.94 12.98
N ILE A 14 -1.39 14.29 11.69
CA ILE A 14 -0.37 15.09 11.02
C ILE A 14 -1.07 16.28 10.35
N PRO A 15 -0.35 17.35 9.96
CA PRO A 15 -0.95 18.42 9.16
C PRO A 15 -1.69 17.83 7.95
N ASN A 16 -2.98 18.14 7.80
CA ASN A 16 -3.81 17.68 6.68
C ASN A 16 -3.80 16.16 6.46
N GLY A 17 -3.76 15.35 7.52
CA GLY A 17 -3.78 13.90 7.38
C GLY A 17 -3.80 13.12 8.68
N LYS A 18 -3.99 11.81 8.56
CA LYS A 18 -3.96 10.87 9.68
C LYS A 18 -3.13 9.65 9.28
N LEU A 19 -2.26 9.22 10.17
CA LEU A 19 -1.46 8.01 10.01
C LEU A 19 -1.71 7.06 11.17
N TYR A 20 -1.82 5.77 10.88
CA TYR A 20 -1.72 4.73 11.89
C TYR A 20 -0.61 3.77 11.46
N PHE A 21 0.35 3.53 12.34
CA PHE A 21 1.43 2.59 12.07
C PHE A 21 1.49 1.56 13.18
N GLN A 22 1.44 0.29 12.80
CA GLN A 22 1.57 -0.84 13.70
C GLN A 22 2.67 -1.77 13.20
N GLN A 23 3.79 -1.79 13.91
CA GLN A 23 4.97 -2.54 13.51
C GLN A 23 4.77 -4.06 13.59
N ASP A 24 4.01 -4.52 14.58
CA ASP A 24 3.73 -5.91 14.94
C ASP A 24 2.33 -6.36 14.50
N PHE A 25 1.81 -5.81 13.40
CA PHE A 25 0.49 -6.15 12.90
C PHE A 25 0.36 -7.65 12.59
N LEU A 26 1.38 -8.24 11.98
CA LEU A 26 1.52 -9.68 11.84
C LEU A 26 2.68 -10.16 12.72
N SER A 27 2.52 -11.32 13.36
CA SER A 27 3.67 -12.00 13.93
C SER A 27 4.67 -12.37 12.82
N THR A 28 5.97 -12.47 13.15
CA THR A 28 7.00 -12.85 12.17
C THR A 28 6.63 -14.14 11.43
N ARG A 29 6.12 -15.15 12.15
CA ARG A 29 5.70 -16.42 11.55
C ARG A 29 4.55 -16.24 10.55
N GLU A 30 3.54 -15.44 10.88
CA GLU A 30 2.45 -15.17 9.94
C GLU A 30 2.95 -14.41 8.71
N ALA A 31 3.77 -13.39 8.92
CA ALA A 31 4.30 -12.57 7.85
C ALA A 31 5.23 -13.36 6.91
N ASP A 32 6.03 -14.31 7.43
CA ASP A 32 6.81 -15.25 6.63
C ASP A 32 5.92 -16.15 5.76
N LEU A 33 4.84 -16.69 6.33
CA LEU A 33 3.88 -17.50 5.59
C LEU A 33 3.22 -16.71 4.46
N TYR A 34 2.71 -15.51 4.76
CA TYR A 34 2.13 -14.63 3.75
C TYR A 34 3.14 -14.25 2.67
N PHE A 35 4.37 -13.90 3.06
CA PHE A 35 5.42 -13.55 2.11
C PHE A 35 5.69 -14.69 1.14
N ASN A 36 5.93 -15.90 1.66
CA ASN A 36 6.26 -17.07 0.83
C ASN A 36 5.11 -17.46 -0.11
N ILE A 37 3.88 -17.48 0.38
CA ILE A 37 2.71 -17.81 -0.43
C ILE A 37 2.51 -16.75 -1.52
N LEU A 38 2.34 -15.48 -1.14
CA LEU A 38 2.02 -14.41 -2.10
C LEU A 38 3.14 -14.17 -3.12
N ARG A 39 4.40 -14.33 -2.71
CA ARG A 39 5.54 -14.25 -3.63
C ARG A 39 5.45 -15.26 -4.77
N THR A 40 4.97 -16.47 -4.48
CA THR A 40 4.95 -17.58 -5.43
C THR A 40 3.62 -17.72 -6.18
N THR A 41 2.50 -17.33 -5.58
CA THR A 41 1.16 -17.56 -6.14
C THR A 41 0.59 -16.36 -6.88
N LEU A 42 0.99 -15.13 -6.55
CA LEU A 42 0.43 -13.96 -7.23
C LEU A 42 0.96 -13.87 -8.68
N PRO A 43 0.11 -13.53 -9.65
CA PRO A 43 0.51 -13.36 -11.05
C PRO A 43 1.23 -12.01 -11.22
N TRP A 44 2.51 -11.97 -10.85
CA TRP A 44 3.35 -10.78 -10.92
C TRP A 44 3.63 -10.35 -12.36
N GLN A 45 3.40 -9.08 -12.66
CA GLN A 45 3.67 -8.49 -13.97
C GLN A 45 4.48 -7.20 -13.83
N GLN A 46 5.36 -6.92 -14.80
CA GLN A 46 6.05 -5.64 -14.88
C GLN A 46 5.37 -4.78 -15.94
N GLN A 47 4.76 -3.67 -15.52
CA GLN A 47 4.08 -2.76 -16.45
C GLN A 47 5.05 -1.74 -17.05
N SER A 48 4.73 -1.24 -18.24
CA SER A 48 5.42 -0.10 -18.86
C SER A 48 4.63 1.18 -18.67
N ILE A 49 5.33 2.28 -18.35
CA ILE A 49 4.77 3.64 -18.30
C ILE A 49 5.42 4.51 -19.38
N LYS A 50 4.68 5.48 -19.91
CA LYS A 50 5.26 6.51 -20.78
C LYS A 50 5.83 7.64 -19.92
N LEU A 51 7.15 7.83 -19.95
CA LEU A 51 7.84 8.96 -19.35
C LEU A 51 8.56 9.74 -20.45
N PHE A 52 8.25 11.04 -20.58
CA PHE A 52 8.84 11.92 -21.61
C PHE A 52 8.75 11.33 -23.03
N GLY A 53 7.60 10.73 -23.37
CA GLY A 53 7.38 10.08 -24.66
C GLY A 53 8.03 8.71 -24.84
N LYS A 54 8.87 8.25 -23.91
CA LYS A 54 9.52 6.93 -23.95
C LYS A 54 8.79 5.93 -23.06
N SER A 55 8.62 4.71 -23.54
CA SER A 55 8.09 3.60 -22.73
C SER A 55 9.21 3.06 -21.84
N VAL A 56 9.01 3.09 -20.52
CA VAL A 56 9.97 2.62 -19.52
C VAL A 56 9.26 1.62 -18.61
N LEU A 57 9.92 0.51 -18.30
CA LEU A 57 9.39 -0.46 -17.34
C LEU A 57 9.37 0.14 -15.93
N GLN A 58 8.25 -0.03 -15.23
CA GLN A 58 8.18 0.32 -13.83
C GLN A 58 9.21 -0.50 -13.05
N PRO A 59 9.95 0.12 -12.11
CA PRO A 59 10.98 -0.56 -11.34
C PRO A 59 10.33 -1.29 -10.15
N ARG A 60 9.41 -2.22 -10.43
CA ARG A 60 8.76 -3.16 -9.51
C ARG A 60 7.84 -4.10 -10.30
N LEU A 61 7.48 -5.22 -9.70
CA LEU A 61 6.39 -6.06 -10.21
C LEU A 61 5.09 -5.71 -9.48
N GLN A 62 3.96 -5.90 -10.16
CA GLN A 62 2.65 -5.62 -9.62
C GLN A 62 1.69 -6.78 -9.88
N SER A 63 0.71 -6.94 -8.99
CA SER A 63 -0.44 -7.79 -9.21
C SER A 63 -1.67 -7.14 -8.58
N TRP A 64 -2.72 -6.94 -9.37
CA TRP A 64 -3.92 -6.25 -8.93
C TRP A 64 -5.06 -7.23 -8.76
N HIS A 65 -5.72 -7.21 -7.59
CA HIS A 65 -6.86 -8.05 -7.26
C HIS A 65 -8.00 -7.19 -6.72
N GLY A 66 -9.25 -7.61 -6.94
CA GLY A 66 -10.40 -6.79 -6.59
C GLY A 66 -11.73 -7.35 -7.10
N ASP A 67 -12.82 -6.73 -6.64
CA ASP A 67 -14.18 -7.18 -6.92
C ASP A 67 -14.74 -6.63 -8.26
N ARG A 68 -14.13 -5.57 -8.81
CA ARG A 68 -14.63 -4.85 -9.99
C ARG A 68 -13.49 -4.46 -10.93
N SER A 69 -13.74 -4.60 -12.23
CA SER A 69 -12.90 -4.01 -13.27
C SER A 69 -13.00 -2.49 -13.25
N TYR A 70 -11.89 -1.81 -13.51
CA TYR A 70 -11.89 -0.37 -13.73
C TYR A 70 -11.12 0.02 -14.99
N THR A 71 -11.52 1.15 -15.58
CA THR A 71 -10.93 1.74 -16.77
C THR A 71 -9.98 2.86 -16.39
N TYR A 72 -8.68 2.56 -16.33
CA TYR A 72 -7.65 3.59 -16.21
C TYR A 72 -7.11 3.96 -17.60
N SER A 73 -7.20 5.24 -17.98
CA SER A 73 -6.65 5.77 -19.25
C SER A 73 -7.07 5.01 -20.52
N GLY A 74 -8.34 4.57 -20.59
CA GLY A 74 -8.89 3.87 -21.75
C GLY A 74 -8.52 2.38 -21.87
N LEU A 75 -7.75 1.84 -20.92
CA LEU A 75 -7.46 0.42 -20.81
C LEU A 75 -8.30 -0.15 -19.66
N THR A 76 -9.28 -0.99 -19.99
CA THR A 76 -9.98 -1.80 -19.00
C THR A 76 -8.98 -2.84 -18.46
N MET A 77 -8.51 -2.63 -17.25
CA MET A 77 -7.85 -3.69 -16.52
C MET A 77 -8.94 -4.42 -15.72
N ALA A 78 -9.03 -5.74 -15.89
CA ALA A 78 -9.79 -6.58 -14.99
C ALA A 78 -8.83 -7.02 -13.87
N PRO A 79 -9.19 -6.83 -12.58
CA PRO A 79 -8.38 -7.35 -11.51
C PRO A 79 -8.38 -8.89 -11.55
N HIS A 80 -7.31 -9.48 -11.04
CA HIS A 80 -7.30 -10.89 -10.73
C HIS A 80 -8.30 -11.21 -9.59
N PRO A 81 -8.87 -12.42 -9.55
CA PRO A 81 -9.72 -12.83 -8.44
C PRO A 81 -8.92 -12.84 -7.13
N TRP A 82 -9.59 -12.56 -6.03
CA TRP A 82 -8.97 -12.63 -4.70
C TRP A 82 -8.42 -14.02 -4.38
N THR A 83 -7.23 -14.09 -3.78
CA THR A 83 -6.73 -15.31 -3.15
C THR A 83 -7.20 -15.37 -1.69
N PRO A 84 -7.28 -16.56 -1.06
CA PRO A 84 -7.67 -16.68 0.35
C PRO A 84 -6.80 -15.84 1.29
N GLU A 85 -5.50 -15.72 1.01
CA GLU A 85 -4.55 -14.95 1.80
C GLU A 85 -4.83 -13.45 1.74
N LEU A 86 -5.11 -12.94 0.53
CA LEU A 86 -5.47 -11.53 0.34
C LEU A 86 -6.83 -11.22 0.97
N GLN A 87 -7.80 -12.15 0.92
CA GLN A 87 -9.10 -11.99 1.59
C GLN A 87 -8.96 -11.89 3.11
N LYS A 88 -8.16 -12.78 3.73
CA LYS A 88 -7.95 -12.78 5.17
C LYS A 88 -7.30 -11.49 5.67
N LEU A 89 -6.31 -10.97 4.93
CA LEU A 89 -5.70 -9.68 5.24
C LEU A 89 -6.68 -8.52 4.99
N ARG A 90 -7.48 -8.57 3.93
CA ARG A 90 -8.54 -7.59 3.64
C ARG A 90 -9.54 -7.48 4.79
N GLU A 91 -10.02 -8.60 5.31
CA GLU A 91 -10.97 -8.63 6.43
C GLU A 91 -10.37 -8.02 7.69
N ARG A 92 -9.12 -8.41 8.01
CA ARG A 92 -8.40 -7.89 9.18
C ARG A 92 -8.15 -6.39 9.09
N THR A 93 -7.68 -5.90 7.95
CA THR A 93 -7.46 -4.46 7.74
C THR A 93 -8.77 -3.69 7.70
N SER A 94 -9.83 -4.25 7.09
CA SER A 94 -11.16 -3.62 7.05
C SER A 94 -11.76 -3.44 8.44
N CYS A 95 -11.67 -4.49 9.27
CA CYS A 95 -12.12 -4.46 10.66
C CYS A 95 -11.36 -3.40 11.46
N LEU A 96 -10.02 -3.38 11.35
CA LEU A 96 -9.18 -2.40 12.03
C LEU A 96 -9.49 -0.95 11.59
N CYS A 97 -9.67 -0.73 10.30
CA CYS A 97 -9.93 0.61 9.75
C CYS A 97 -11.37 1.07 9.95
N GLY A 98 -12.30 0.17 10.29
CA GLY A 98 -13.73 0.47 10.29
C GLY A 98 -14.27 0.83 8.90
N SER A 99 -13.62 0.36 7.83
CA SER A 99 -13.97 0.65 6.44
C SER A 99 -13.76 -0.60 5.59
N PRO A 100 -14.68 -0.93 4.66
CA PRO A 100 -14.47 -2.02 3.73
C PRO A 100 -13.37 -1.68 2.72
N PHE A 101 -12.75 -2.73 2.16
CA PHE A 101 -11.87 -2.65 1.00
C PHE A 101 -12.35 -3.64 -0.06
N ASN A 102 -12.26 -3.25 -1.34
CA ASN A 102 -12.69 -4.06 -2.49
C ASN A 102 -11.60 -4.18 -3.57
N SER A 103 -10.41 -3.65 -3.31
CA SER A 103 -9.27 -3.66 -4.22
C SER A 103 -7.97 -3.76 -3.43
N VAL A 104 -7.00 -4.52 -3.94
CA VAL A 104 -5.62 -4.56 -3.45
C VAL A 104 -4.64 -4.50 -4.61
N LEU A 105 -3.72 -3.55 -4.56
CA LEU A 105 -2.57 -3.51 -5.46
C LEU A 105 -1.36 -4.07 -4.72
N ALA A 106 -0.95 -5.28 -5.08
CA ALA A 106 0.28 -5.88 -4.61
C ALA A 106 1.46 -5.34 -5.42
N ASN A 107 2.53 -4.95 -4.73
CA ASN A 107 3.78 -4.49 -5.33
C ASN A 107 4.94 -5.31 -4.78
N LEU A 108 5.70 -5.97 -5.65
CA LEU A 108 6.92 -6.70 -5.33
C LEU A 108 8.15 -5.90 -5.78
N TYR A 109 8.94 -5.45 -4.81
CA TYR A 109 10.21 -4.78 -5.00
C TYR A 109 11.30 -5.85 -4.90
N ARG A 110 11.95 -6.16 -6.02
CA ARG A 110 12.89 -7.28 -6.13
C ARG A 110 14.18 -7.06 -5.35
N ASN A 111 14.61 -5.80 -5.21
CA ASN A 111 15.82 -5.39 -4.51
C ASN A 111 15.79 -3.89 -4.16
N GLY A 112 16.93 -3.30 -3.80
CA GLY A 112 17.05 -1.87 -3.48
C GLY A 112 16.93 -0.91 -4.68
N GLN A 113 16.99 -1.41 -5.92
CA GLN A 113 16.85 -0.61 -7.14
C GLN A 113 15.41 -0.48 -7.64
N ASP A 114 14.52 -1.34 -7.15
CA ASP A 114 13.07 -1.19 -7.35
C ASP A 114 12.53 -0.08 -6.46
N SER A 115 11.59 0.72 -6.97
CA SER A 115 11.12 1.95 -6.31
C SER A 115 9.72 2.38 -6.74
N MET A 116 9.17 3.34 -6.00
CA MET A 116 7.99 4.09 -6.38
C MET A 116 8.29 5.58 -6.19
N GLY A 117 8.20 6.35 -7.27
CA GLY A 117 8.43 7.79 -7.23
C GLY A 117 7.38 8.53 -6.41
N TRP A 118 7.57 9.83 -6.22
CA TRP A 118 6.60 10.69 -5.54
C TRP A 118 5.25 10.66 -6.28
N HIS A 119 4.20 10.23 -5.57
CA HIS A 119 2.84 10.16 -6.08
C HIS A 119 1.82 10.38 -4.94
N GLN A 120 0.56 10.52 -5.31
CA GLN A 120 -0.59 10.58 -4.41
C GLN A 120 -1.58 9.52 -4.91
N ASP A 121 -2.28 8.85 -4.01
CA ASP A 121 -3.39 7.97 -4.36
C ASP A 121 -4.67 8.84 -4.43
N ASN A 122 -4.74 9.70 -5.44
CA ASN A 122 -5.81 10.70 -5.61
C ASN A 122 -6.69 10.44 -6.84
N GLU A 123 -6.75 9.19 -7.29
CA GLU A 123 -7.64 8.75 -8.36
C GLU A 123 -9.10 9.01 -7.98
N SER A 124 -9.88 9.56 -8.91
CA SER A 124 -11.28 9.97 -8.68
C SER A 124 -12.17 8.84 -8.15
N GLU A 125 -11.86 7.60 -8.52
CA GLU A 125 -12.59 6.41 -8.10
C GLU A 125 -12.45 6.09 -6.63
N LEU A 126 -11.38 6.54 -5.98
CA LEU A 126 -11.18 6.31 -4.55
C LEU A 126 -12.12 7.20 -3.72
N GLY A 127 -12.75 8.20 -4.37
CA GLY A 127 -13.58 9.19 -3.73
C GLY A 127 -12.77 10.18 -2.88
N PRO A 128 -13.45 11.09 -2.17
CA PRO A 128 -12.78 12.05 -1.30
C PRO A 128 -12.21 11.36 -0.05
N ASN A 129 -11.00 11.76 0.37
CA ASN A 129 -10.35 11.31 1.59
C ASN A 129 -10.32 9.78 1.78
N PRO A 130 -9.77 9.01 0.82
CA PRO A 130 -9.77 7.55 0.90
C PRO A 130 -8.94 7.06 2.09
N ILE A 131 -9.42 5.98 2.73
CA ILE A 131 -8.62 5.22 3.69
C ILE A 131 -7.84 4.17 2.90
N ILE A 132 -6.54 4.09 3.16
CA ILE A 132 -5.63 3.19 2.47
C ILE A 132 -4.83 2.40 3.50
N ALA A 133 -4.90 1.07 3.43
CA ALA A 133 -4.15 0.17 4.31
C ALA A 133 -3.02 -0.54 3.54
N SER A 134 -1.79 -0.37 4.00
CA SER A 134 -0.56 -0.92 3.43
C SER A 134 0.03 -1.97 4.37
N VAL A 135 -0.06 -3.24 3.99
CA VAL A 135 0.58 -4.36 4.70
C VAL A 135 1.93 -4.66 4.05
N ASN A 136 2.97 -4.79 4.86
CA ASN A 136 4.36 -4.88 4.41
C ASN A 136 4.98 -6.23 4.80
N LEU A 137 5.56 -6.92 3.84
CA LEU A 137 6.14 -8.25 3.98
C LEU A 137 7.53 -8.28 3.33
N GLY A 138 8.42 -9.11 3.87
CA GLY A 138 9.82 -9.18 3.45
C GLY A 138 10.68 -8.03 3.98
N GLU A 139 11.68 -7.64 3.20
CA GLU A 139 12.74 -6.70 3.59
C GLU A 139 12.23 -5.27 3.83
N SER A 140 12.68 -4.64 4.91
CA SER A 140 12.31 -3.26 5.25
C SER A 140 12.67 -2.25 4.16
N ARG A 141 11.78 -1.29 3.93
CA ARG A 141 12.02 -0.14 3.04
C ARG A 141 11.63 1.16 3.72
N ARG A 142 12.38 2.21 3.41
CA ARG A 142 11.99 3.59 3.70
C ARG A 142 10.72 3.94 2.93
N PHE A 143 9.80 4.58 3.62
CA PHE A 143 8.60 5.18 3.05
C PHE A 143 8.60 6.65 3.45
N LEU A 144 8.60 7.52 2.45
CA LEU A 144 8.70 8.95 2.65
C LEU A 144 7.36 9.58 2.31
N LEU A 145 6.90 10.49 3.16
CA LEU A 145 5.79 11.39 2.94
C LEU A 145 6.38 12.81 2.84
N LYS A 146 5.96 13.56 1.82
CA LYS A 146 6.37 14.94 1.60
C LYS A 146 5.14 15.82 1.41
N HIS A 147 4.99 16.82 2.27
CA HIS A 147 3.89 17.78 2.15
C HIS A 147 4.11 18.68 0.92
N ILE A 148 3.06 18.92 0.14
CA ILE A 148 3.18 19.57 -1.17
C ILE A 148 3.39 21.09 -1.10
N HIS A 149 3.04 21.73 0.03
CA HIS A 149 3.14 23.18 0.19
C HIS A 149 4.42 23.61 0.90
N ASP A 150 4.72 23.04 2.07
CA ASP A 150 5.88 23.44 2.88
C ASP A 150 7.10 22.52 2.73
N ASN A 151 6.98 21.44 1.95
CA ASN A 151 8.03 20.43 1.73
C ASN A 151 8.50 19.69 2.99
N SER A 152 7.75 19.74 4.10
CA SER A 152 8.02 18.92 5.28
C SER A 152 8.03 17.43 4.92
N ILE A 153 8.93 16.67 5.56
CA ILE A 153 9.14 15.24 5.27
C ILE A 153 8.87 14.44 6.55
N ILE A 154 8.06 13.40 6.40
CA ILE A 154 7.90 12.32 7.39
C ILE A 154 8.50 11.06 6.78
N GLU A 155 9.35 10.38 7.54
CA GLU A 155 9.98 9.13 7.13
C GLU A 155 9.57 8.00 8.07
N LEU A 156 9.15 6.88 7.48
CA LEU A 156 8.82 5.65 8.18
C LEU A 156 9.66 4.51 7.60
N GLU A 157 10.15 3.62 8.45
CA GLU A 157 10.67 2.33 8.01
C GLU A 157 9.55 1.29 8.06
N LEU A 158 9.10 0.83 6.89
CA LEU A 158 8.06 -0.19 6.79
C LEU A 158 8.70 -1.57 6.86
N THR A 159 8.56 -2.20 8.03
CA THR A 159 9.20 -3.47 8.36
C THR A 159 8.33 -4.68 8.00
N HIS A 160 8.95 -5.86 8.04
CA HIS A 160 8.27 -7.14 7.89
C HIS A 160 7.10 -7.28 8.89
N GLY A 161 5.91 -7.60 8.37
CA GLY A 161 4.69 -7.78 9.17
C GLY A 161 3.99 -6.49 9.59
N SER A 162 4.50 -5.32 9.20
CA SER A 162 3.91 -4.03 9.61
C SER A 162 2.70 -3.62 8.78
N LEU A 163 1.82 -2.83 9.41
CA LEU A 163 0.68 -2.15 8.79
C LEU A 163 0.87 -0.63 8.88
N LEU A 164 0.71 0.05 7.75
CA LEU A 164 0.54 1.50 7.67
C LEU A 164 -0.86 1.81 7.15
N VAL A 165 -1.63 2.64 7.84
CA VAL A 165 -2.89 3.18 7.34
C VAL A 165 -2.77 4.68 7.15
N MET A 166 -3.13 5.13 5.95
CA MET A 166 -3.21 6.54 5.56
C MET A 166 -4.68 6.94 5.43
N ALA A 167 -5.08 8.02 6.10
CA ALA A 167 -6.46 8.47 6.13
C ALA A 167 -6.57 10.00 6.24
N GLY A 168 -7.81 10.52 6.17
CA GLY A 168 -8.07 11.96 6.17
C GLY A 168 -7.64 12.60 4.86
N GLU A 169 -7.15 13.84 4.92
CA GLU A 169 -6.83 14.63 3.71
C GLU A 169 -5.45 14.30 3.11
N ILE A 170 -4.81 13.22 3.57
CA ILE A 170 -3.41 12.94 3.28
C ILE A 170 -3.14 12.81 1.78
N GLN A 171 -4.05 12.22 1.01
CA GLN A 171 -3.89 12.09 -0.44
C GLN A 171 -4.08 13.41 -1.21
N HIS A 172 -4.59 14.46 -0.56
CA HIS A 172 -4.68 15.80 -1.14
C HIS A 172 -3.40 16.61 -0.91
N TYR A 173 -2.76 16.45 0.26
CA TYR A 173 -1.69 17.34 0.72
C TYR A 173 -0.31 16.70 0.82
N TRP A 174 -0.21 15.37 0.78
CA TRP A 174 1.05 14.63 0.91
C TRP A 174 1.30 13.74 -0.29
N LYS A 175 2.49 13.87 -0.87
CA LYS A 175 3.05 12.88 -1.80
C LYS A 175 3.81 11.83 -1.01
N HIS A 176 3.81 10.59 -1.49
CA HIS A 176 4.62 9.55 -0.90
C HIS A 176 5.50 8.82 -1.91
N SER A 177 6.58 8.22 -1.42
CA SER A 177 7.54 7.49 -2.25
C SER A 177 8.20 6.34 -1.48
N VAL A 178 8.67 5.35 -2.25
CA VAL A 178 9.59 4.32 -1.80
C VAL A 178 10.88 4.51 -2.60
N PRO A 179 11.89 5.20 -2.04
CA PRO A 179 13.10 5.57 -2.78
C PRO A 179 14.00 4.35 -3.04
N LYS A 180 14.79 4.44 -4.12
CA LYS A 180 15.89 3.50 -4.36
C LYS A 180 16.95 3.62 -3.27
N THR A 181 17.68 2.53 -3.04
CA THR A 181 18.85 2.49 -2.17
C THR A 181 19.98 1.70 -2.82
N LYS A 182 21.22 2.13 -2.56
CA LYS A 182 22.43 1.38 -2.94
C LYS A 182 22.73 0.23 -1.97
N LEU A 183 22.07 0.18 -0.82
CA LEU A 183 22.20 -0.93 0.12
C LEU A 183 21.69 -2.22 -0.52
N ASN A 184 22.37 -3.33 -0.24
CA ASN A 184 21.87 -4.64 -0.62
C ASN A 184 20.60 -4.93 0.17
N LYS A 185 19.49 -5.15 -0.53
CA LYS A 185 18.16 -5.32 0.05
C LYS A 185 17.49 -6.53 -0.57
N GLY A 186 16.94 -7.40 0.26
CA GLY A 186 16.08 -8.49 -0.16
C GLY A 186 14.75 -8.01 -0.75
N GLU A 187 13.92 -8.95 -1.16
CA GLU A 187 12.61 -8.67 -1.74
C GLU A 187 11.62 -8.12 -0.70
N ARG A 188 10.73 -7.23 -1.13
CA ARG A 188 9.61 -6.70 -0.32
C ARG A 188 8.31 -6.81 -1.09
N ILE A 189 7.27 -7.31 -0.44
CA ILE A 189 5.89 -7.23 -0.91
C ILE A 189 5.17 -6.14 -0.11
N ASN A 190 4.49 -5.26 -0.81
CA ASN A 190 3.54 -4.30 -0.24
C ASN A 190 2.14 -4.58 -0.79
N LEU A 191 1.16 -4.70 0.09
CA LEU A 191 -0.24 -4.90 -0.26
C LEU A 191 -1.01 -3.62 0.09
N THR A 192 -1.39 -2.85 -0.93
CA THR A 192 -2.15 -1.60 -0.73
C THR A 192 -3.64 -1.84 -0.95
N TYR A 193 -4.40 -1.97 0.13
CA TYR A 193 -5.85 -2.13 0.13
C TYR A 193 -6.54 -0.77 0.01
N ARG A 194 -7.55 -0.71 -0.86
CA ARG A 194 -8.35 0.49 -1.14
C ARG A 194 -9.83 0.14 -1.33
N MET A 195 -10.68 1.15 -1.19
CA MET A 195 -12.09 1.09 -1.53
C MET A 195 -12.32 1.92 -2.80
N ILE A 196 -12.57 1.24 -3.91
CA ILE A 196 -13.01 1.84 -5.18
C ILE A 196 -14.52 2.07 -5.10
N LYS A 197 -14.98 3.27 -5.45
CA LYS A 197 -16.39 3.70 -5.42
C LYS A 197 -17.16 3.30 -6.67
#